data_AF-A0A7S2J3P0-F1
#
_entry.id   AF-A0A7S2J3P0-F1
#
_cell.length_a   1.000
_cell.length_b   1.000
_cell.length_c   1.000
_cell.angle_alpha   90.00
_cell.angle_beta   90.00
_cell.angle_gamma   90.00
#
_symmetry.space_group_name_H-M   'P 1'
#
loop_
_entity.id
_entity.type
_entity.pdbx_description
1 polymer ?
#
loop_
_entity_poly.entity_id
_entity_poly.type
_entity_poly.pdbx_seq_one_letter_code
_entity_poly.pdbx_strand_id
1 'polypeptide(L)'
;EYEPDLAAESLISSAAERTALRTRQLLVAGRLTFVFSHGAVIISASTALASGSDPSWWVVFLPAWLGNILCLVCIVASWFASCPYIQLCLSERQARLGDNNPSILTEILPDIVLAFLGLIFMILALTAEIMFCRYLSSMQRGEEPAILPSAVVFIVVSLLASCRGICIKTSSAMFFFLGCGVLATSIIAISVQGGLLSSHGWVLVVPWCVAAAGLLISAMLRLRSCTRVITREERLLRIAEQVVLLEVLAALLLMVYMLIASGGCDEGRHLHVAQCQAVLPASAAAGGGVCLVAILWGRMALLESRKGSIRDRLIASKAAQPSERQVGALL
;
A
#
# COMPACT_ATOMS: atom_id res chain seq x y z
N GLU A 1 -11.50 16.03 53.91
CA GLU A 1 -12.09 15.71 52.60
C GLU A 1 -11.05 15.00 51.77
N TYR A 2 -11.42 13.86 51.19
CA TYR A 2 -10.51 12.94 50.53
C TYR A 2 -10.69 13.16 49.02
N GLU A 3 -9.62 13.57 48.34
CA GLU A 3 -9.56 13.91 46.91
C GLU A 3 -8.98 12.79 45.99
N PRO A 4 -9.02 11.47 46.33
CA PRO A 4 -8.34 10.46 45.51
C PRO A 4 -9.08 10.12 44.21
N ASP A 5 -10.37 10.45 44.08
CA ASP A 5 -11.17 10.08 42.90
C ASP A 5 -10.74 10.85 41.65
N LEU A 6 -10.37 12.13 41.78
CA LEU A 6 -9.97 12.96 40.64
C LEU A 6 -8.65 12.49 39.99
N ALA A 7 -7.70 12.02 40.79
CA ALA A 7 -6.43 11.52 40.28
C ALA A 7 -6.61 10.20 39.52
N ALA A 8 -7.42 9.27 40.06
CA ALA A 8 -7.73 8.00 39.42
C ALA A 8 -8.51 8.19 38.10
N GLU A 9 -9.48 9.11 38.08
CA GLU A 9 -10.28 9.44 36.90
C GLU A 9 -9.40 10.05 35.79
N SER A 10 -8.43 10.92 36.15
CA SER A 10 -7.48 11.49 35.19
C SER A 10 -6.51 10.46 34.58
N LEU A 11 -6.12 9.43 35.35
CA LEU A 11 -5.24 8.37 34.86
C LEU A 11 -5.97 7.41 33.93
N ILE A 12 -7.24 7.11 34.22
CA ILE A 12 -8.10 6.25 33.40
C ILE A 12 -8.40 6.92 32.05
N SER A 13 -8.73 8.22 32.04
CA SER A 13 -8.96 8.97 30.81
C SER A 13 -7.70 9.00 29.93
N SER A 14 -6.53 9.30 30.52
CA SER A 14 -5.24 9.29 29.83
C SER A 14 -4.89 7.95 29.18
N ALA A 15 -5.24 6.82 29.82
CA ALA A 15 -4.98 5.50 29.29
C ALA A 15 -5.92 5.15 28.13
N ALA A 16 -7.20 5.48 28.24
CA ALA A 16 -8.21 5.21 27.21
C ALA A 16 -7.99 6.03 25.93
N GLU A 17 -7.61 7.31 26.05
CA GLU A 17 -7.28 8.16 24.89
C GLU A 17 -6.13 7.57 24.04
N ARG A 18 -5.12 6.99 24.69
CA ARG A 18 -4.01 6.32 23.99
C ARG A 18 -4.49 5.10 23.19
N THR A 19 -5.58 4.44 23.59
CA THR A 19 -6.07 3.26 22.88
C THR A 19 -6.66 3.60 21.51
N ALA A 20 -7.31 4.75 21.37
CA ALA A 20 -7.84 5.21 20.07
C ALA A 20 -6.73 5.43 19.02
N LEU A 21 -5.60 6.01 19.45
CA LEU A 21 -4.41 6.18 18.59
C LEU A 21 -3.79 4.84 18.18
N ARG A 22 -3.79 3.84 19.07
CA ARG A 22 -3.26 2.50 18.79
C ARG A 22 -4.00 1.81 17.65
N THR A 23 -5.33 1.91 17.58
CA THR A 23 -6.13 1.36 16.48
C THR A 23 -5.63 1.87 15.13
N ARG A 24 -5.46 3.19 14.99
CA ARG A 24 -4.95 3.80 13.76
C ARG A 24 -3.51 3.39 13.45
N GLN A 25 -2.65 3.32 14.46
CA GLN A 25 -1.26 2.89 14.30
C GLN A 25 -1.16 1.43 13.83
N LEU A 26 -1.97 0.53 14.38
CA LEU A 26 -2.03 -0.88 13.97
C LEU A 26 -2.52 -1.02 12.52
N LEU A 27 -3.56 -0.28 12.12
CA LEU A 27 -4.04 -0.30 10.74
C LEU A 27 -3.00 0.25 9.75
N VAL A 28 -2.27 1.31 10.14
CA VAL A 28 -1.15 1.82 9.34
C VAL A 28 -0.03 0.79 9.25
N ALA A 29 0.37 0.19 10.38
CA ALA A 29 1.41 -0.83 10.42
C ALA A 29 1.06 -2.03 9.53
N GLY A 30 -0.19 -2.50 9.55
CA GLY A 30 -0.66 -3.54 8.65
C GLY A 30 -0.49 -3.16 7.17
N ARG A 31 -0.95 -1.96 6.77
CA ARG A 31 -0.78 -1.50 5.37
C ARG A 31 0.69 -1.42 4.94
N LEU A 32 1.56 -0.92 5.81
CA LEU A 32 2.99 -0.80 5.52
C LEU A 32 3.65 -2.18 5.41
N THR A 33 3.28 -3.11 6.29
CA THR A 33 3.75 -4.49 6.27
C THR A 33 3.34 -5.20 4.98
N PHE A 34 2.11 -4.98 4.52
CA PHE A 34 1.62 -5.50 3.25
C PHE A 34 2.50 -5.01 2.08
N VAL A 35 2.69 -3.70 1.96
CA VAL A 35 3.47 -3.11 0.84
C VAL A 35 4.92 -3.57 0.89
N PHE A 36 5.53 -3.54 2.08
CA PHE A 36 6.93 -3.93 2.27
C PHE A 36 7.15 -5.40 1.91
N SER A 37 6.30 -6.31 2.40
CA SER A 37 6.42 -7.74 2.12
C SER A 37 6.26 -8.07 0.64
N HIS A 38 5.37 -7.37 -0.08
CA HIS A 38 5.21 -7.56 -1.52
C HIS A 38 6.41 -7.01 -2.32
N GLY A 39 7.00 -5.89 -1.89
CA GLY A 39 8.28 -5.44 -2.44
C GLY A 39 9.40 -6.46 -2.22
N ALA A 40 9.42 -7.11 -1.05
CA ALA A 40 10.39 -8.16 -0.73
C ALA A 40 10.18 -9.43 -1.56
N VAL A 41 8.94 -9.77 -1.95
CA VAL A 41 8.68 -10.86 -2.91
C VAL A 41 9.27 -10.54 -4.27
N ILE A 42 9.16 -9.30 -4.76
CA ILE A 42 9.77 -8.90 -6.04
C ILE A 42 11.29 -9.11 -5.97
N ILE A 43 11.95 -8.65 -4.91
CA ILE A 43 13.40 -8.87 -4.70
C ILE A 43 13.72 -10.37 -4.64
N SER A 44 12.92 -11.14 -3.90
CA SER A 44 13.13 -12.59 -3.72
C SER A 44 12.97 -13.34 -5.05
N ALA A 45 11.98 -12.95 -5.87
CA ALA A 45 11.79 -13.50 -7.22
C ALA A 45 12.96 -13.12 -8.13
N SER A 46 13.40 -11.87 -8.13
CA SER A 46 14.54 -11.42 -8.95
C SER A 46 15.84 -12.14 -8.57
N THR A 47 16.12 -12.31 -7.27
CA THR A 47 17.32 -13.01 -6.79
C THR A 47 17.27 -14.51 -7.06
N ALA A 48 16.10 -15.13 -6.86
CA ALA A 48 15.85 -16.52 -7.19
C ALA A 48 16.11 -16.79 -8.68
N LEU A 49 15.54 -15.98 -9.57
CA LEU A 49 15.76 -16.07 -11.01
C LEU A 49 17.21 -15.77 -11.42
N ALA A 50 17.95 -14.93 -10.67
CA ALA A 50 19.36 -14.61 -10.94
C ALA A 50 20.30 -15.77 -10.60
N SER A 51 19.94 -16.58 -9.61
CA SER A 51 20.79 -17.69 -9.15
C SER A 51 20.95 -18.80 -10.19
N GLY A 52 20.07 -18.87 -11.20
CA GLY A 52 20.02 -19.95 -12.17
C GLY A 52 19.65 -21.32 -11.58
N SER A 53 19.42 -21.39 -10.27
CA SER A 53 18.86 -22.57 -9.61
C SER A 53 17.34 -22.58 -9.76
N ASP A 54 16.76 -23.78 -9.86
CA ASP A 54 15.30 -23.99 -9.85
C ASP A 54 14.73 -23.55 -8.49
N PRO A 55 14.20 -22.32 -8.36
CA PRO A 55 13.84 -21.82 -7.07
C PRO A 55 12.49 -22.40 -6.68
N SER A 56 12.37 -22.84 -5.43
CA SER A 56 11.05 -23.19 -4.89
C SER A 56 10.21 -21.93 -4.80
N TRP A 57 9.14 -21.83 -5.61
CA TRP A 57 8.20 -20.70 -5.56
C TRP A 57 7.58 -20.52 -4.16
N TRP A 58 7.54 -21.56 -3.34
CA TRP A 58 7.12 -21.47 -1.95
C TRP A 58 8.04 -20.60 -1.10
N VAL A 59 9.35 -20.65 -1.36
CA VAL A 59 10.35 -19.81 -0.68
C VAL A 59 10.26 -18.37 -1.20
N VAL A 60 10.06 -18.20 -2.51
CA VAL A 60 9.93 -16.87 -3.14
C VAL A 60 8.72 -16.09 -2.58
N PHE A 61 7.59 -16.76 -2.34
CA PHE A 61 6.38 -16.14 -1.80
C PHE A 61 6.34 -16.02 -0.28
N LEU A 62 7.29 -16.63 0.44
CA LEU A 62 7.33 -16.62 1.90
C LEU A 62 7.25 -15.20 2.51
N PRO A 63 7.95 -14.17 1.98
CA PRO A 63 7.83 -12.81 2.50
C PRO A 63 6.39 -12.27 2.43
N ALA A 64 5.66 -12.47 1.32
CA ALA A 64 4.28 -12.01 1.18
C ALA A 64 3.36 -12.73 2.16
N TRP A 65 3.50 -14.04 2.37
CA TRP A 65 2.65 -14.78 3.31
C TRP A 65 2.88 -14.35 4.76
N LEU A 66 4.14 -14.19 5.17
CA LEU A 66 4.46 -13.66 6.49
C LEU A 66 3.90 -12.24 6.65
N GLY A 67 4.06 -11.40 5.64
CA GLY A 67 3.47 -10.07 5.60
C GLY A 67 1.96 -10.09 5.74
N ASN A 68 1.28 -10.95 4.98
CA ASN A 68 -0.17 -11.11 4.98
C ASN A 68 -0.69 -11.57 6.35
N ILE A 69 -0.02 -12.54 6.98
CA ILE A 69 -0.35 -12.99 8.34
C ILE A 69 -0.18 -11.85 9.34
N LEU A 70 0.93 -11.11 9.29
CA LEU A 70 1.15 -9.96 10.16
C LEU A 70 0.10 -8.86 9.94
N CYS A 71 -0.30 -8.61 8.71
CA CYS A 71 -1.41 -7.70 8.38
C CYS A 71 -2.72 -8.14 9.01
N LEU A 72 -3.06 -9.44 8.94
CA LEU A 72 -4.25 -10.01 9.58
C LEU A 72 -4.19 -9.82 11.11
N VAL A 73 -3.03 -10.08 11.73
CA VAL A 73 -2.82 -9.86 13.17
C VAL A 73 -3.01 -8.38 13.52
N CYS A 74 -2.45 -7.44 12.75
CA CYS A 74 -2.64 -6.01 12.97
C CYS A 74 -4.11 -5.58 12.82
N ILE A 75 -4.83 -6.10 11.83
CA ILE A 75 -6.26 -5.82 11.61
C ILE A 75 -7.07 -6.29 12.82
N VAL A 76 -6.90 -7.54 13.23
CA VAL A 76 -7.63 -8.11 14.37
C VAL A 76 -7.26 -7.38 15.68
N ALA A 77 -5.97 -7.13 15.92
CA ALA A 77 -5.51 -6.38 17.08
C ALA A 77 -6.08 -4.96 17.13
N SER A 78 -6.29 -4.32 15.97
CA SER A 78 -6.88 -2.98 15.91
C SER A 78 -8.32 -2.94 16.42
N TRP A 79 -9.09 -4.02 16.26
CA TRP A 79 -10.45 -4.11 16.78
C TRP A 79 -10.45 -4.11 18.30
N PHE A 80 -9.63 -4.98 18.91
CA PHE A 80 -9.49 -5.04 20.36
C PHE A 80 -8.91 -3.74 20.95
N ALA A 81 -8.00 -3.08 20.23
CA ALA A 81 -7.47 -1.78 20.65
C ALA A 81 -8.54 -0.69 20.72
N SER A 82 -9.62 -0.79 19.92
CA SER A 82 -10.70 0.21 19.92
C SER A 82 -11.72 0.05 21.06
N CYS A 83 -11.86 -1.15 21.64
CA CYS A 83 -12.90 -1.45 22.62
C CYS A 83 -12.86 -0.58 23.89
N PRO A 84 -11.70 -0.34 24.55
CA PRO A 84 -11.66 0.44 25.78
C PRO A 84 -12.13 1.89 25.58
N TYR A 85 -11.72 2.52 24.48
CA TYR A 85 -12.15 3.87 24.14
C TYR A 85 -13.65 3.92 23.83
N ILE A 86 -14.18 2.96 23.06
CA ILE A 86 -15.62 2.87 22.77
C ILE A 86 -16.43 2.73 24.07
N GLN A 87 -15.98 1.84 24.97
CA GLN A 87 -16.64 1.64 26.26
C GLN A 87 -16.66 2.92 27.10
N LEU A 88 -15.55 3.66 27.15
CA LEU A 88 -15.45 4.92 27.90
C LEU A 88 -16.39 5.99 27.34
N CYS A 89 -16.41 6.18 26.02
CA CYS A 89 -17.34 7.11 25.38
C CYS A 89 -18.81 6.73 25.63
N LEU A 90 -19.14 5.44 25.59
CA LEU A 90 -20.49 4.96 25.89
C LEU A 90 -20.88 5.20 27.36
N SER A 91 -19.95 5.00 28.31
CA SER A 91 -20.22 5.31 29.73
C SER A 91 -20.45 6.79 29.96
N GLU A 92 -19.71 7.66 29.26
CA GLU A 92 -19.85 9.11 29.34
C GLU A 92 -21.00 9.65 28.46
N ARG A 93 -21.66 8.79 27.68
CA ARG A 93 -22.72 9.15 26.72
C ARG A 93 -22.30 10.23 25.71
N GLN A 94 -21.02 10.24 25.34
CA GLN A 94 -20.44 11.16 24.37
C GLN A 94 -19.94 10.38 23.15
N ALA A 95 -20.03 10.98 21.96
CA ALA A 95 -19.49 10.37 20.74
C ALA A 95 -17.95 10.51 20.63
N ARG A 96 -17.37 11.40 21.44
CA ARG A 96 -15.97 11.81 21.44
C ARG A 96 -15.62 12.36 22.82
N LEU A 97 -14.45 12.01 23.34
CA LEU A 97 -13.92 12.59 24.58
C LEU A 97 -12.85 13.62 24.21
N GLY A 98 -13.05 14.89 24.52
CA GLY A 98 -12.08 15.95 24.21
C GLY A 98 -11.85 16.23 22.72
N ASP A 99 -11.15 17.34 22.44
CA ASP A 99 -10.96 17.84 21.07
C ASP A 99 -9.84 17.16 20.27
N ASN A 100 -9.07 16.29 20.91
CA ASN A 100 -7.92 15.61 20.29
C ASN A 100 -8.20 14.15 19.92
N ASN A 101 -9.24 13.53 20.47
CA ASN A 101 -9.52 12.10 20.24
C ASN A 101 -10.41 11.91 19.00
N PRO A 102 -10.42 10.74 18.35
CA PRO A 102 -11.30 10.50 17.21
C PRO A 102 -12.76 10.29 17.66
N SER A 103 -13.71 10.75 16.85
CA SER A 103 -15.13 10.46 17.07
C SER A 103 -15.47 9.00 16.73
N ILE A 104 -16.26 8.33 17.59
CA ILE A 104 -16.67 6.94 17.38
C ILE A 104 -17.41 6.76 16.07
N LEU A 105 -18.40 7.62 15.81
CA LEU A 105 -19.33 7.44 14.70
C LEU A 105 -18.72 7.83 13.35
N THR A 106 -17.84 8.84 13.34
CA THR A 106 -17.33 9.43 12.09
C THR A 106 -15.92 9.00 11.73
N GLU A 107 -15.15 8.45 12.68
CA GLU A 107 -13.76 8.04 12.44
C GLU A 107 -13.55 6.56 12.77
N ILE A 108 -13.84 6.14 14.00
CA ILE A 108 -13.55 4.76 14.45
C ILE A 108 -14.43 3.73 13.75
N LEU A 109 -15.75 3.94 13.71
CA LEU A 109 -16.68 2.99 13.11
C LEU A 109 -16.40 2.77 11.61
N PRO A 110 -16.20 3.82 10.79
CA PRO A 110 -15.73 3.64 9.42
C PRO A 110 -14.42 2.86 9.33
N ASP A 111 -13.43 3.16 10.18
CA ASP A 111 -12.15 2.43 10.18
C ASP A 111 -12.32 0.95 10.54
N ILE A 112 -13.22 0.60 11.47
CA ILE A 112 -13.56 -0.79 11.81
C ILE A 112 -14.24 -1.49 10.64
N VAL A 113 -15.25 -0.87 10.00
CA VAL A 113 -15.91 -1.45 8.82
C VAL A 113 -14.91 -1.66 7.68
N LEU A 114 -14.02 -0.70 7.47
CA LEU A 114 -12.94 -0.81 6.48
C LEU A 114 -11.90 -1.86 6.85
N ALA A 115 -11.71 -2.15 8.13
CA ALA A 115 -10.85 -3.21 8.62
C ALA A 115 -11.49 -4.59 8.40
N PHE A 116 -12.81 -4.74 8.56
CA PHE A 116 -13.54 -5.95 8.16
C PHE A 116 -13.42 -6.22 6.65
N LEU A 117 -13.63 -5.20 5.81
CA LEU A 117 -13.40 -5.33 4.37
C LEU A 117 -11.92 -5.62 4.06
N GLY A 118 -11.02 -5.05 4.84
CA GLY A 118 -9.59 -5.35 4.79
C GLY A 118 -9.29 -6.82 5.10
N LEU A 119 -9.96 -7.42 6.08
CA LEU A 119 -9.82 -8.85 6.41
C LEU A 119 -10.21 -9.72 5.21
N ILE A 120 -11.38 -9.46 4.60
CA ILE A 120 -11.85 -10.18 3.42
C ILE A 120 -10.84 -10.03 2.27
N PHE A 121 -10.38 -8.81 2.02
CA PHE A 121 -9.36 -8.52 1.01
C PHE A 121 -8.08 -9.33 1.23
N MET A 122 -7.58 -9.38 2.47
CA MET A 122 -6.35 -10.11 2.82
C MET A 122 -6.49 -11.62 2.66
N ILE A 123 -7.64 -12.19 3.02
CA ILE A 123 -7.92 -13.63 2.82
C ILE A 123 -7.96 -13.97 1.33
N LEU A 124 -8.60 -13.13 0.52
CA LEU A 124 -8.65 -13.30 -0.93
C LEU A 124 -7.27 -13.15 -1.58
N ALA A 125 -6.48 -12.16 -1.14
CA ALA A 125 -5.11 -11.96 -1.62
C ALA A 125 -4.22 -13.18 -1.31
N LEU A 126 -4.23 -13.67 -0.06
CA LEU A 126 -3.49 -14.87 0.33
C LEU A 126 -3.94 -16.10 -0.49
N THR A 127 -5.24 -16.25 -0.72
CA THR A 127 -5.78 -17.34 -1.54
C THR A 127 -5.29 -17.25 -2.98
N ALA A 128 -5.33 -16.05 -3.59
CA ALA A 128 -4.83 -15.81 -4.93
C ALA A 128 -3.33 -16.13 -5.06
N GLU A 129 -2.52 -15.69 -4.08
CA GLU A 129 -1.09 -15.97 -4.02
C GLU A 129 -0.78 -17.46 -3.89
N ILE A 130 -1.49 -18.20 -3.03
CA ILE A 130 -1.30 -19.66 -2.90
C ILE A 130 -1.64 -20.36 -4.21
N MET A 131 -2.75 -19.97 -4.85
CA MET A 131 -3.16 -20.54 -6.13
C MET A 131 -2.15 -20.21 -7.24
N PHE A 132 -1.61 -18.99 -7.25
CA PHE A 132 -0.61 -18.56 -8.20
C PHE A 132 0.75 -19.25 -7.97
N CYS A 133 1.17 -19.42 -6.72
CA CYS A 133 2.37 -20.19 -6.35
C CYS A 133 2.26 -21.66 -6.81
N ARG A 134 1.09 -22.28 -6.63
CA ARG A 134 0.81 -23.63 -7.16
C ARG A 134 0.86 -23.68 -8.68
N TYR A 135 0.28 -22.68 -9.35
CA TYR A 135 0.37 -22.54 -10.81
C TYR A 135 1.83 -22.49 -11.27
N LEU A 136 2.66 -21.61 -10.68
CA LEU A 136 4.08 -21.49 -11.01
C LEU A 136 4.87 -22.77 -10.73
N SER A 137 4.59 -23.45 -9.61
CA SER A 137 5.21 -24.73 -9.26
C SER A 137 4.82 -25.86 -10.21
N SER A 138 3.59 -25.84 -10.74
CA SER A 138 3.11 -26.83 -11.72
C SER A 138 3.71 -26.58 -13.10
N MET A 139 3.81 -25.31 -13.52
CA MET A 139 4.52 -24.91 -14.73
C MET A 139 5.98 -25.36 -14.70
N GLN A 140 6.67 -25.20 -13.58
CA GLN A 140 8.07 -25.62 -13.43
C GLN A 140 8.24 -27.14 -13.57
N ARG A 141 7.22 -27.92 -13.19
CA ARG A 141 7.20 -29.38 -13.37
C ARG A 141 6.78 -29.82 -14.78
N GLY A 142 6.48 -28.89 -15.69
CA GLY A 142 6.00 -29.19 -17.03
C GLY A 142 4.56 -29.74 -17.07
N GLU A 143 3.79 -29.56 -15.99
CA GLU A 143 2.36 -29.86 -15.99
C GLU A 143 1.61 -28.77 -16.80
N GLU A 144 0.35 -29.02 -17.18
CA GLU A 144 -0.53 -28.00 -17.79
C GLU A 144 -1.42 -27.33 -16.73
N PRO A 145 -0.93 -26.32 -15.98
CA PRO A 145 -1.75 -25.70 -14.96
C PRO A 145 -2.72 -24.66 -15.54
N ALA A 146 -3.93 -24.62 -14.98
CA ALA A 146 -4.88 -23.57 -15.28
C ALA A 146 -4.53 -22.28 -14.51
N ILE A 147 -4.15 -21.22 -15.22
CA ILE A 147 -3.94 -19.87 -14.63
C ILE A 147 -5.27 -19.23 -14.19
N LEU A 148 -6.37 -19.58 -14.87
CA LEU A 148 -7.67 -18.94 -14.79
C LEU A 148 -8.19 -18.79 -13.34
N PRO A 149 -8.14 -19.82 -12.47
CA PRO A 149 -8.64 -19.69 -11.11
C PRO A 149 -7.90 -18.62 -10.30
N SER A 150 -6.56 -18.55 -10.38
CA SER A 150 -5.77 -17.51 -9.69
C SER A 150 -6.07 -16.12 -10.24
N ALA A 151 -6.17 -15.98 -11.57
CA ALA A 151 -6.43 -14.70 -12.22
C ALA A 151 -7.82 -14.14 -11.88
N VAL A 152 -8.84 -15.00 -11.77
CA VAL A 152 -10.19 -14.60 -11.33
C VAL A 152 -10.16 -14.04 -9.91
N VAL A 153 -9.46 -14.68 -8.97
CA VAL A 153 -9.37 -14.18 -7.59
C VAL A 153 -8.60 -12.85 -7.56
N PHE A 154 -7.50 -12.71 -8.32
CA PHE A 154 -6.80 -11.43 -8.45
C PHE A 154 -7.67 -10.33 -9.05
N ILE A 155 -8.51 -10.62 -10.04
CA ILE A 155 -9.47 -9.66 -10.59
C ILE A 155 -10.43 -9.17 -9.50
N VAL A 156 -11.00 -10.07 -8.69
CA VAL A 156 -11.89 -9.71 -7.58
C VAL A 156 -11.16 -8.83 -6.55
N VAL A 157 -9.95 -9.22 -6.12
CA VAL A 157 -9.11 -8.44 -5.20
C VAL A 157 -8.83 -7.04 -5.78
N SER A 158 -8.50 -6.97 -7.06
CA SER A 158 -8.19 -5.72 -7.76
C SER A 158 -9.39 -4.79 -7.85
N LEU A 159 -10.58 -5.33 -8.14
CA LEU A 159 -11.83 -4.56 -8.16
C LEU A 159 -12.13 -3.98 -6.78
N LEU A 160 -11.97 -4.77 -5.71
CA LEU A 160 -12.15 -4.29 -4.34
C LEU A 160 -11.17 -3.16 -3.99
N ALA A 161 -9.89 -3.29 -4.40
CA ALA A 161 -8.90 -2.23 -4.22
C ALA A 161 -9.27 -0.96 -5.00
N SER A 162 -9.68 -1.08 -6.26
CA SER A 162 -10.09 0.07 -7.08
C SER A 162 -11.35 0.75 -6.54
N CYS A 163 -12.37 -0.02 -6.14
CA CYS A 163 -13.57 0.48 -5.47
C CYS A 163 -13.21 1.24 -4.20
N ARG A 164 -12.30 0.69 -3.37
CA ARG A 164 -11.79 1.37 -2.18
C ARG A 164 -11.13 2.71 -2.53
N GLY A 165 -10.29 2.72 -3.56
CA GLY A 165 -9.64 3.94 -4.05
C GLY A 165 -10.62 5.02 -4.49
N ILE A 166 -11.74 4.64 -5.12
CA ILE A 166 -12.78 5.56 -5.57
C ILE A 166 -13.62 6.08 -4.39
N CYS A 167 -14.06 5.18 -3.50
CA CYS A 167 -14.98 5.52 -2.42
C CYS A 167 -14.31 6.27 -1.26
N ILE A 168 -13.01 6.05 -1.01
CA ILE A 168 -12.30 6.57 0.16
C ILE A 168 -11.25 7.58 -0.29
N LYS A 169 -11.52 8.87 -0.04
CA LYS A 169 -10.59 9.96 -0.38
C LYS A 169 -9.22 9.81 0.30
N THR A 170 -9.18 9.24 1.49
CA THR A 170 -7.95 9.02 2.24
C THR A 170 -7.11 7.94 1.54
N SER A 171 -5.95 8.30 0.98
CA SER A 171 -5.07 7.40 0.20
C SER A 171 -5.70 6.80 -1.07
N SER A 172 -6.71 7.47 -1.65
CA SER A 172 -7.45 7.02 -2.84
C SER A 172 -6.56 6.58 -4.00
N ALA A 173 -5.57 7.41 -4.34
CA ALA A 173 -4.70 7.18 -5.50
C ALA A 173 -3.91 5.87 -5.40
N MET A 174 -3.42 5.52 -4.20
CA MET A 174 -2.65 4.29 -4.00
C MET A 174 -3.48 3.06 -4.36
N PHE A 175 -4.64 2.92 -3.71
CA PHE A 175 -5.52 1.77 -3.92
C PHE A 175 -6.07 1.72 -5.34
N PHE A 176 -6.39 2.88 -5.92
CA PHE A 176 -6.89 2.97 -7.28
C PHE A 176 -5.84 2.55 -8.33
N PHE A 177 -4.65 3.15 -8.32
CA PHE A 177 -3.64 2.83 -9.33
C PHE A 177 -3.09 1.41 -9.19
N LEU A 178 -2.86 0.93 -7.96
CA LEU A 178 -2.43 -0.46 -7.74
C LEU A 178 -3.52 -1.45 -8.13
N GLY A 179 -4.77 -1.21 -7.74
CA GLY A 179 -5.91 -2.06 -8.11
C GLY A 179 -6.09 -2.13 -9.63
N CYS A 180 -6.09 -0.98 -10.32
CA CYS A 180 -6.17 -0.93 -11.77
C CYS A 180 -4.97 -1.60 -12.47
N GLY A 181 -3.76 -1.45 -11.91
CA GLY A 181 -2.56 -2.13 -12.41
C GLY A 181 -2.68 -3.65 -12.35
N VAL A 182 -3.02 -4.20 -11.18
CA VAL A 182 -3.22 -5.66 -11.00
C VAL A 182 -4.38 -6.16 -11.86
N LEU A 183 -5.48 -5.41 -11.95
CA LEU A 183 -6.62 -5.76 -12.79
C LEU A 183 -6.22 -5.92 -14.26
N ALA A 184 -5.58 -4.88 -14.82
CA ALA A 184 -5.14 -4.89 -16.20
C ALA A 184 -4.09 -5.98 -16.46
N THR A 185 -3.11 -6.15 -15.58
CA THR A 185 -2.13 -7.24 -15.69
C THR A 185 -2.78 -8.62 -15.66
N SER A 186 -3.78 -8.84 -14.79
CA SER A 186 -4.49 -10.12 -14.70
C SER A 186 -5.28 -10.42 -15.98
N ILE A 187 -5.96 -9.42 -16.55
CA ILE A 187 -6.69 -9.56 -17.82
C ILE A 187 -5.73 -9.85 -18.99
N ILE A 188 -4.61 -9.14 -19.05
CA ILE A 188 -3.58 -9.36 -20.08
C ILE A 188 -2.94 -10.74 -19.90
N ALA A 189 -2.68 -11.19 -18.68
CA ALA A 189 -2.09 -12.51 -18.39
C ALA A 189 -2.97 -13.67 -18.88
N ILE A 190 -4.29 -13.52 -18.85
CA ILE A 190 -5.22 -14.51 -19.43
C ILE A 190 -5.19 -14.45 -20.97
N SER A 191 -5.01 -13.27 -21.54
CA SER A 191 -5.09 -13.04 -22.99
C SER A 191 -3.80 -13.36 -23.75
N VAL A 192 -2.63 -13.27 -23.10
CA VAL A 192 -1.32 -13.45 -23.75
C VAL A 192 -0.87 -14.91 -23.64
N GLN A 193 -0.94 -15.63 -24.76
CA GLN A 193 -0.39 -16.98 -24.86
C GLN A 193 1.13 -16.98 -24.61
N GLY A 194 1.61 -17.83 -23.70
CA GLY A 194 3.03 -17.91 -23.34
C GLY A 194 3.49 -16.95 -22.22
N GLY A 195 2.60 -16.08 -21.72
CA GLY A 195 2.87 -15.25 -20.55
C GLY A 195 4.08 -14.30 -20.70
N LEU A 196 4.87 -14.15 -19.63
CA LEU A 196 6.06 -13.28 -19.60
C LEU A 196 7.18 -13.72 -20.56
N LEU A 197 7.19 -15.00 -20.95
CA LEU A 197 8.19 -15.57 -21.85
C LEU A 197 7.82 -15.41 -23.33
N SER A 198 6.61 -14.91 -23.63
CA SER A 198 6.20 -14.62 -25.00
C SER A 198 6.94 -13.40 -25.57
N SER A 199 7.00 -13.30 -26.90
CA SER A 199 7.47 -12.09 -27.62
C SER A 199 6.71 -10.81 -27.20
N HIS A 200 5.51 -10.98 -26.65
CA HIS A 200 4.66 -9.90 -26.15
C HIS A 200 4.65 -9.81 -24.61
N GLY A 201 5.58 -10.45 -23.91
CA GLY A 201 5.64 -10.45 -22.44
C GLY A 201 5.77 -9.05 -21.82
N TRP A 202 6.34 -8.09 -22.55
CA TRP A 202 6.44 -6.69 -22.13
C TRP A 202 5.06 -6.04 -21.86
N VAL A 203 4.00 -6.51 -22.51
CA VAL A 203 2.62 -6.00 -22.34
C VAL A 203 2.13 -6.20 -20.90
N LEU A 204 2.63 -7.23 -20.20
CA LEU A 204 2.27 -7.49 -18.80
C LEU A 204 2.83 -6.46 -17.82
N VAL A 205 3.92 -5.76 -18.20
CA VAL A 205 4.60 -4.76 -17.36
C VAL A 205 4.02 -3.37 -17.56
N VAL A 206 3.46 -3.07 -18.73
CA VAL A 206 2.92 -1.72 -19.08
C VAL A 206 1.88 -1.20 -18.06
N PRO A 207 0.90 -1.99 -17.57
CA PRO A 207 -0.03 -1.51 -16.55
C PRO A 207 0.66 -0.99 -15.29
N TRP A 208 1.78 -1.60 -14.91
CA TRP A 208 2.56 -1.18 -13.74
C TRP A 208 3.29 0.14 -13.98
N CYS A 209 3.79 0.39 -15.20
CA CYS A 209 4.35 1.69 -15.57
C CYS A 209 3.30 2.80 -15.43
N VAL A 210 2.07 2.55 -15.91
CA VAL A 210 0.95 3.50 -15.81
C VAL A 210 0.58 3.72 -14.34
N ALA A 211 0.49 2.66 -13.54
CA ALA A 211 0.22 2.77 -12.12
C ALA A 211 1.30 3.58 -11.38
N ALA A 212 2.58 3.29 -11.62
CA ALA A 212 3.70 4.02 -11.01
C ALA A 212 3.72 5.50 -11.41
N ALA A 213 3.48 5.82 -12.69
CA ALA A 213 3.35 7.19 -13.16
C ALA A 213 2.17 7.91 -12.48
N GLY A 214 1.01 7.25 -12.36
CA GLY A 214 -0.16 7.77 -11.66
C GLY A 214 0.11 8.08 -10.19
N LEU A 215 0.82 7.18 -9.50
CA LEU A 215 1.26 7.37 -8.11
C LEU A 215 2.22 8.56 -7.98
N LEU A 216 3.21 8.65 -8.86
CA LEU A 216 4.17 9.76 -8.88
C LEU A 216 3.46 11.11 -9.09
N ILE A 217 2.57 11.20 -10.09
CA ILE A 217 1.78 12.40 -10.35
C ILE A 217 0.93 12.76 -9.13
N SER A 218 0.27 11.77 -8.52
CA SER A 218 -0.53 12.00 -7.31
C SER A 218 0.32 12.52 -6.14
N ALA A 219 1.51 11.96 -5.92
CA ALA A 219 2.45 12.40 -4.91
C ALA A 219 2.94 13.84 -5.16
N MET A 220 3.21 14.20 -6.41
CA MET A 220 3.58 15.57 -6.82
C MET A 220 2.44 16.56 -6.58
N LEU A 221 1.22 16.22 -6.97
CA LEU A 221 0.05 17.06 -6.74
C LEU A 221 -0.21 17.26 -5.24
N ARG A 222 -0.12 16.18 -4.45
CA ARG A 222 -0.28 16.25 -2.99
C ARG A 222 0.76 17.15 -2.34
N LEU A 223 2.03 17.05 -2.74
CA LEU A 223 3.09 17.93 -2.24
C LEU A 223 2.78 19.39 -2.58
N ARG A 224 2.42 19.69 -3.84
CA ARG A 224 2.07 21.05 -4.28
C ARG A 224 0.93 21.63 -3.44
N SER A 225 -0.16 20.89 -3.24
CA SER A 225 -1.32 21.35 -2.46
C SER A 225 -1.01 21.61 -0.98
N CYS A 226 0.00 20.94 -0.41
CA CYS A 226 0.32 21.04 1.01
C CYS A 226 1.58 21.88 1.31
N THR A 227 2.25 22.42 0.30
CA THR A 227 3.56 23.12 0.44
C THR A 227 3.57 24.21 1.52
N ARG A 228 2.46 24.92 1.74
CA ARG A 228 2.38 26.03 2.71
C ARG A 228 2.35 25.59 4.17
N VAL A 229 1.91 24.37 4.46
CA VAL A 229 1.63 23.88 5.83
C VAL A 229 2.61 22.79 6.27
N ILE A 230 3.38 22.23 5.33
CA ILE A 230 4.31 21.13 5.56
C ILE A 230 5.60 21.64 6.23
N THR A 231 6.07 20.91 7.25
CA THR A 231 7.36 21.18 7.90
C THR A 231 8.55 20.77 7.00
N ARG A 232 9.76 21.31 7.24
CA ARG A 232 10.95 20.96 6.42
C ARG A 232 11.21 19.44 6.36
N GLU A 233 11.07 18.73 7.48
CA GLU A 233 11.25 17.28 7.56
C GLU A 233 10.23 16.51 6.71
N GLU A 234 8.94 16.86 6.83
CA GLU A 234 7.88 16.25 6.02
C GLU A 234 8.06 16.55 4.53
N ARG A 235 8.55 17.75 4.18
CA ARG A 235 8.88 18.12 2.80
C ARG A 235 9.99 17.23 2.24
N LEU A 236 11.07 17.00 3.01
CA LEU A 236 12.16 16.11 2.60
C LEU A 236 11.67 14.67 2.39
N LEU A 237 10.82 14.15 3.28
CA LEU A 237 10.25 12.80 3.13
C LEU A 237 9.35 12.68 1.88
N ARG A 238 8.56 13.70 1.57
CA ARG A 238 7.73 13.74 0.36
C ARG A 238 8.56 13.84 -0.93
N ILE A 239 9.67 14.56 -0.89
CA ILE A 239 10.63 14.60 -2.02
C ILE A 239 11.30 13.24 -2.18
N ALA A 240 11.75 12.62 -1.08
CA ALA A 240 12.32 11.28 -1.12
C ALA A 240 11.33 10.25 -1.67
N GLU A 241 10.05 10.31 -1.27
CA GLU A 241 8.96 9.49 -1.82
C GLU A 241 8.85 9.64 -3.35
N GLN A 242 8.90 10.88 -3.87
CA GLN A 242 8.86 11.13 -5.31
C GLN A 242 10.09 10.61 -6.05
N VAL A 243 11.28 10.76 -5.47
CA VAL A 243 12.53 10.25 -6.05
C VAL A 243 12.48 8.72 -6.15
N VAL A 244 12.05 8.04 -5.09
CA VAL A 244 11.94 6.57 -5.09
C VAL A 244 10.84 6.11 -6.07
N LEU A 245 9.69 6.80 -6.15
CA LEU A 245 8.67 6.48 -7.14
C LEU A 245 9.15 6.69 -8.58
N LEU A 246 9.97 7.72 -8.83
CA LEU A 246 10.61 7.96 -10.12
C LEU A 246 11.61 6.86 -10.47
N GLU A 247 12.41 6.41 -9.50
CA GLU A 247 13.31 5.26 -9.65
C GLU A 247 12.54 3.98 -10.00
N VAL A 248 11.46 3.68 -9.28
CA VAL A 248 10.59 2.53 -9.58
C VAL A 248 10.04 2.63 -11.00
N LEU A 249 9.54 3.81 -11.41
CA LEU A 249 9.04 4.02 -12.76
C LEU A 249 10.15 3.81 -13.82
N ALA A 250 11.35 4.35 -13.59
CA ALA A 250 12.48 4.17 -14.49
C ALA A 250 12.89 2.70 -14.61
N ALA A 251 12.91 1.96 -13.50
CA ALA A 251 13.18 0.53 -13.48
C ALA A 251 12.14 -0.27 -14.26
N LEU A 252 10.84 0.04 -14.09
CA LEU A 252 9.75 -0.59 -14.85
C LEU A 252 9.87 -0.29 -16.36
N LEU A 253 10.15 0.96 -16.74
CA LEU A 253 10.36 1.35 -18.14
C LEU A 253 11.58 0.67 -18.75
N LEU A 254 12.68 0.55 -17.99
CA LEU A 254 13.85 -0.21 -18.42
C LEU A 254 13.49 -1.68 -18.65
N MET A 255 12.72 -2.31 -17.76
CA MET A 255 12.23 -3.68 -17.99
C MET A 255 11.41 -3.80 -19.28
N VAL A 256 10.48 -2.87 -19.53
CA VAL A 256 9.71 -2.85 -20.78
C VAL A 256 10.63 -2.73 -21.99
N TYR A 257 11.58 -1.79 -21.97
CA TYR A 257 12.54 -1.58 -23.04
C TYR A 257 13.38 -2.83 -23.31
N MET A 258 13.92 -3.46 -22.26
CA MET A 258 14.74 -4.67 -22.39
C MET A 258 13.92 -5.83 -22.96
N LEU A 259 12.67 -6.03 -22.50
CA LEU A 259 11.78 -7.07 -23.02
C LEU A 259 11.43 -6.85 -24.49
N ILE A 260 11.19 -5.60 -24.92
CA ILE A 260 10.95 -5.26 -26.33
C ILE A 260 12.20 -5.51 -27.17
N ALA A 261 13.36 -5.03 -26.73
CA ALA A 261 14.62 -5.16 -27.45
C ALA A 261 15.01 -6.64 -27.67
N SER A 262 14.72 -7.49 -26.69
CA SER A 262 14.98 -8.93 -26.77
C SER A 262 13.97 -9.71 -27.62
N GLY A 263 12.75 -9.20 -27.80
CA GLY A 263 11.69 -9.90 -28.54
C GLY A 263 11.88 -9.93 -30.06
N GLY A 264 12.84 -9.17 -30.60
CA GLY A 264 13.12 -9.08 -32.04
C GLY A 264 14.17 -10.07 -32.57
N CYS A 265 14.81 -10.85 -31.70
CA CYS A 265 15.86 -11.79 -32.08
C CYS A 265 15.36 -13.23 -31.94
N ASP A 266 14.72 -13.75 -32.99
CA ASP A 266 14.17 -15.11 -33.08
C ASP A 266 15.26 -16.22 -33.11
N GLU A 267 16.55 -15.88 -33.04
CA GLU A 267 17.66 -16.84 -33.07
C GLU A 267 18.01 -17.37 -31.67
N GLY A 268 17.27 -18.38 -31.23
CA GLY A 268 17.81 -19.47 -30.40
C GLY A 268 17.66 -19.36 -28.87
N ARG A 269 17.39 -20.52 -28.24
CA ARG A 269 17.24 -20.76 -26.79
C ARG A 269 18.34 -20.16 -25.90
N HIS A 270 19.52 -19.85 -26.44
CA HIS A 270 20.62 -19.24 -25.68
C HIS A 270 20.39 -17.75 -25.39
N LEU A 271 19.62 -17.04 -26.21
CA LEU A 271 19.31 -15.63 -25.98
C LEU A 271 18.35 -15.43 -24.80
N HIS A 272 17.47 -16.41 -24.53
CA HIS A 272 16.50 -16.37 -23.43
C HIS A 272 17.15 -16.30 -22.04
N VAL A 273 18.28 -16.98 -21.82
CA VAL A 273 18.98 -16.95 -20.53
C VAL A 273 19.65 -15.58 -20.30
N ALA A 274 20.24 -14.99 -21.35
CA ALA A 274 20.82 -13.66 -21.28
C ALA A 274 19.75 -12.56 -21.09
N GLN A 275 18.60 -12.71 -21.74
CA GLN A 275 17.44 -11.84 -21.60
C GLN A 275 16.91 -11.82 -20.16
N CYS A 276 16.77 -13.01 -19.54
CA CYS A 276 16.40 -13.08 -18.13
C CYS A 276 17.41 -12.32 -17.28
N GLN A 277 18.72 -12.55 -17.44
CA GLN A 277 19.75 -11.91 -16.61
C GLN A 277 19.73 -10.37 -16.66
N ALA A 278 19.41 -9.77 -17.81
CA ALA A 278 19.40 -8.32 -17.96
C ALA A 278 18.17 -7.62 -17.31
N VAL A 279 17.05 -8.33 -17.13
CA VAL A 279 15.81 -7.81 -16.52
C VAL A 279 15.85 -7.87 -14.98
N LEU A 280 16.73 -8.70 -14.41
CA LEU A 280 16.79 -8.95 -12.96
C LEU A 280 17.22 -7.75 -12.12
N PRO A 281 18.26 -6.98 -12.50
CA PRO A 281 18.63 -5.79 -11.73
C PRO A 281 17.51 -4.76 -11.67
N ALA A 282 16.80 -4.57 -12.79
CA ALA A 282 15.69 -3.62 -12.88
C ALA A 282 14.48 -4.07 -12.04
N SER A 283 14.11 -5.36 -12.08
CA SER A 283 13.04 -5.88 -11.23
C SER A 283 13.40 -5.82 -9.73
N ALA A 284 14.64 -6.17 -9.36
CA ALA A 284 15.10 -6.07 -7.97
C ALA A 284 15.09 -4.61 -7.48
N ALA A 285 15.54 -3.67 -8.31
CA ALA A 285 15.49 -2.23 -8.01
C ALA A 285 14.04 -1.75 -7.80
N ALA A 286 13.10 -2.16 -8.65
CA ALA A 286 11.69 -1.84 -8.47
C ALA A 286 11.14 -2.39 -7.15
N GLY A 287 11.46 -3.64 -6.79
CA GLY A 287 11.08 -4.24 -5.50
C GLY A 287 11.69 -3.53 -4.29
N GLY A 288 12.96 -3.14 -4.38
CA GLY A 288 13.66 -2.32 -3.39
C GLY A 288 13.01 -0.95 -3.20
N GLY A 289 12.67 -0.28 -4.31
CA GLY A 289 11.96 0.99 -4.29
C GLY A 289 10.60 0.88 -3.59
N VAL A 290 9.81 -0.17 -3.85
CA VAL A 290 8.54 -0.42 -3.15
C VAL A 290 8.75 -0.59 -1.64
N CYS A 291 9.79 -1.31 -1.21
CA CYS A 291 10.13 -1.44 0.21
C CYS A 291 10.51 -0.10 0.84
N LEU A 292 11.32 0.71 0.16
CA LEU A 292 11.72 2.05 0.61
C LEU A 292 10.52 2.99 0.72
N VAL A 293 9.59 2.95 -0.23
CA VAL A 293 8.32 3.71 -0.15
C VAL A 293 7.54 3.35 1.11
N ALA A 294 7.42 2.05 1.44
CA ALA A 294 6.76 1.62 2.68
C ALA A 294 7.47 2.18 3.93
N ILE A 295 8.80 2.17 3.97
CA ILE A 295 9.58 2.76 5.09
C ILE A 295 9.33 4.27 5.20
N LEU A 296 9.36 4.99 4.08
CA LEU A 296 9.09 6.43 4.03
C LEU A 296 7.66 6.75 4.51
N TRP A 297 6.68 5.95 4.10
CA TRP A 297 5.31 6.07 4.58
C TRP A 297 5.18 5.81 6.07
N GLY A 298 5.91 4.83 6.61
CA GLY A 298 6.01 4.60 8.05
C GLY A 298 6.59 5.81 8.79
N ARG A 299 7.67 6.38 8.28
CA ARG A 299 8.26 7.58 8.88
C ARG A 299 7.30 8.77 8.83
N MET A 300 6.59 8.98 7.73
CA MET A 300 5.58 10.03 7.62
C MET A 300 4.41 9.81 8.58
N ALA A 301 3.93 8.58 8.74
CA ALA A 301 2.87 8.26 9.70
C ALA A 301 3.31 8.53 11.15
N LEU A 302 4.56 8.22 11.50
CA LEU A 302 5.14 8.54 12.80
C LEU A 302 5.19 10.07 13.03
N LEU A 303 5.57 10.85 12.01
CA LEU A 303 5.56 12.31 12.13
C LEU A 303 4.15 12.89 12.25
N GLU A 304 3.19 12.38 11.48
CA GLU A 304 1.78 12.76 11.59
C GLU A 304 1.23 12.44 13.00
N SER A 305 1.65 11.33 13.61
CA SER A 305 1.26 11.00 14.98
C SER A 305 1.83 11.95 16.04
N ARG A 306 3.01 12.54 15.79
CA ARG A 306 3.68 13.45 16.74
C ARG A 306 3.26 14.91 16.56
N LYS A 307 3.08 15.35 15.32
CA LYS A 307 2.84 16.77 14.97
C LYS A 307 1.38 17.06 14.60
N GLY A 308 0.49 16.10 14.79
CA GLY A 308 -0.91 16.18 14.37
C GLY A 308 -1.10 15.95 12.87
N SER A 309 -2.36 15.71 12.47
CA SER A 309 -2.74 15.46 11.09
C SER A 309 -2.50 16.69 10.20
N ILE A 310 -1.93 16.47 9.01
CA ILE A 310 -1.74 17.52 8.00
C ILE A 310 -3.08 18.18 7.64
N ARG A 311 -4.17 17.41 7.63
CA ARG A 311 -5.52 17.91 7.32
C ARG A 311 -5.97 18.95 8.33
N ASP A 312 -5.72 18.71 9.61
CA ASP A 312 -6.18 19.58 10.69
C ASP A 312 -5.39 20.89 10.68
N ARG A 313 -4.07 20.81 10.46
CA ARG A 313 -3.22 21.99 10.26
C ARG A 313 -3.62 22.79 9.03
N LEU A 314 -4.04 22.12 7.95
CA LEU A 314 -4.53 22.80 6.75
C LEU A 314 -5.85 23.53 7.02
N ILE A 315 -6.77 22.92 7.75
CA ILE A 315 -8.04 23.54 8.16
C ILE A 315 -7.76 24.74 9.07
N ALA A 316 -6.90 24.58 10.08
CA ALA A 316 -6.49 25.67 10.97
C ALA A 316 -5.84 26.83 10.19
N SER A 317 -4.95 26.53 9.24
CA SER A 317 -4.32 27.55 8.39
C SER A 317 -5.32 28.30 7.49
N LYS A 318 -6.35 27.62 7.00
CA LYS A 318 -7.42 28.24 6.19
C LYS A 318 -8.37 29.06 7.06
N ALA A 319 -8.64 28.63 8.29
CA ALA A 319 -9.48 29.36 9.24
C ALA A 319 -8.77 30.64 9.75
N ALA A 320 -7.44 30.61 9.87
CA ALA A 320 -6.64 31.76 10.30
C ALA A 320 -6.40 32.82 9.21
N GLN A 321 -6.74 32.55 7.94
CA GLN A 321 -6.65 33.56 6.89
C GLN A 321 -7.77 34.58 7.09
N PRO A 322 -7.47 35.85 7.41
CA PRO A 322 -8.50 36.88 7.55
C PRO A 322 -9.27 36.94 6.23
N SER A 323 -10.60 36.97 6.30
CA SER A 323 -11.41 36.98 5.08
C SER A 323 -11.04 38.23 4.28
N GLU A 324 -10.35 38.07 3.14
CA GLU A 324 -10.03 39.20 2.24
C GLU A 324 -11.31 39.94 1.80
N ARG A 325 -12.49 39.31 1.96
CA ARG A 325 -13.81 39.93 1.80
C ARG A 325 -14.11 41.05 2.80
N GLN A 326 -13.51 41.06 3.99
CA GLN A 326 -13.68 42.17 4.94
C GLN A 326 -12.77 43.36 4.64
N VAL A 327 -11.60 43.14 4.03
CA VAL A 327 -10.67 44.22 3.66
C VAL A 327 -11.18 45.00 2.44
N GLY A 328 -11.87 44.33 1.51
CA GLY A 328 -12.50 44.99 0.36
C GLY A 328 -13.83 45.71 0.63
N ALA A 329 -14.44 45.51 1.81
CA ALA A 329 -15.69 46.18 2.20
C ALA A 329 -15.46 47.42 3.11
N LEU A 330 -14.21 47.66 3.50
CA LEU A 330 -13.79 48.82 4.29
C LEU A 330 -13.00 49.85 3.47
N LEU A 331 -12.93 49.66 2.15
CA LEU A 331 -12.43 50.60 1.14
C LEU A 331 -13.60 51.03 0.25
#